data_AF-A0A1W9J2R2-F1
#
_entry.id   AF-A0A1W9J2R2-F1
#
_cell.length_a   1.000
_cell.length_b   1.000
_cell.length_c   1.000
_cell.angle_alpha   90.00
_cell.angle_beta   90.00
_cell.angle_gamma   90.00
#
_symmetry.space_group_name_H-M   'P 1'
#
loop_
_entity.id
_entity.type
_entity.pdbx_description
1 polymer ?
#
loop_
_entity_poly.entity_id
_entity_poly.type
_entity_poly.pdbx_seq_one_letter_code
_entity_poly.pdbx_strand_id
1 'polypeptide(L)'
;MTWLDKWRALEARIDGLIRAGEFLALTFQVNSGDAFNVVRNSFLPELVAISAEIKQLGDAYSSELPKKAYDALNKYIALDWHNKSFKSGSVDIQALAPLAAFRSEFSYLLRDAEIEGRNLTELAFEHLRRQLVVDEDIRKKWQTAFRSHETACEKLGAVHLLSHGIWAFKFVAPGGATDLVFGDPIGKDLGRVKRTARAFVLTEWKLVKRENNIEAKAREGRAQAAIYSGGVLGDTELNRTRYVVLVCELDLPVPDDVSERNVVYRHVVLPMQPKSPSATARSKKALGKS
;
A
#
# COMPACT_ATOMS: atom_id res chain seq x y z
N MET A 1 -4.40 -12.16 -11.22
CA MET A 1 -3.47 -11.03 -11.40
C MET A 1 -4.25 -9.76 -11.11
N THR A 2 -3.77 -8.95 -10.16
CA THR A 2 -4.49 -7.77 -9.68
C THR A 2 -4.36 -6.61 -10.68
N TRP A 3 -5.20 -5.57 -10.58
CA TRP A 3 -5.04 -4.38 -11.42
C TRP A 3 -3.70 -3.68 -11.17
N LEU A 4 -3.19 -3.75 -9.93
CA LEU A 4 -1.90 -3.16 -9.56
C LEU A 4 -0.74 -3.94 -10.17
N ASP A 5 -0.81 -5.28 -10.24
CA ASP A 5 0.18 -6.09 -10.94
C ASP A 5 0.20 -5.76 -12.44
N LYS A 6 -0.99 -5.58 -13.05
CA LYS A 6 -1.12 -5.14 -14.44
C LYS A 6 -0.55 -3.75 -14.64
N TRP A 7 -0.85 -2.80 -13.75
CA TRP A 7 -0.27 -1.45 -13.80
C TRP A 7 1.25 -1.50 -13.68
N ARG A 8 1.83 -2.32 -12.81
CA ARG A 8 3.29 -2.44 -12.67
C ARG A 8 3.95 -2.99 -13.93
N ALA A 9 3.35 -4.02 -14.54
CA ALA A 9 3.85 -4.55 -15.80
C ALA A 9 3.77 -3.49 -16.91
N LEU A 10 2.67 -2.74 -16.96
CA LEU A 10 2.46 -1.66 -17.92
C LEU A 10 3.41 -0.49 -17.67
N GLU A 11 3.61 -0.06 -16.43
CA GLU A 11 4.56 0.98 -16.02
C GLU A 11 5.98 0.60 -16.44
N ALA A 12 6.40 -0.65 -16.23
CA ALA A 12 7.71 -1.13 -16.65
C ALA A 12 7.90 -1.09 -18.18
N ARG A 13 6.85 -1.41 -18.94
CA ARG A 13 6.86 -1.29 -20.41
C ARG A 13 6.92 0.15 -20.88
N ILE A 14 6.13 1.03 -20.25
CA ILE A 14 6.16 2.47 -20.50
C ILE A 14 7.57 3.02 -20.24
N ASP A 15 8.19 2.66 -19.12
CA ASP A 15 9.56 3.05 -18.79
C ASP A 15 10.58 2.54 -19.80
N GLY A 16 10.45 1.29 -20.24
CA GLY A 16 11.29 0.71 -21.29
C GLY A 16 11.19 1.49 -22.60
N LEU A 17 9.97 1.83 -23.02
CA LEU A 17 9.72 2.57 -24.26
C LEU A 17 10.23 4.01 -24.19
N ILE A 18 10.03 4.71 -23.05
CA ILE A 18 10.55 6.06 -22.84
C ILE A 18 12.08 6.07 -22.93
N ARG A 19 12.77 5.13 -22.24
CA ARG A 19 14.23 5.02 -22.26
C ARG A 19 14.76 4.69 -23.66
N ALA A 20 14.09 3.80 -24.40
CA ALA A 20 14.43 3.53 -25.79
C ALA A 20 14.30 4.80 -26.64
N GLY A 21 13.28 5.62 -26.37
CA GLY A 21 13.06 6.90 -27.04
C GLY A 21 14.15 7.92 -26.72
N GLU A 22 14.53 8.05 -25.45
CA GLU A 22 15.68 8.88 -25.03
C GLU A 22 16.96 8.46 -25.76
N PHE A 23 17.24 7.16 -25.84
CA PHE A 23 18.38 6.63 -26.57
C PHE A 23 18.32 7.00 -28.06
N LEU A 24 17.16 6.86 -28.70
CA LEU A 24 16.98 7.22 -30.11
C LEU A 24 17.12 8.73 -30.36
N ALA A 25 16.61 9.58 -29.46
CA ALA A 25 16.80 11.02 -29.55
C ALA A 25 18.29 11.38 -29.50
N LEU A 26 19.06 10.71 -28.64
CA LEU A 26 20.50 10.90 -28.55
C LEU A 26 21.22 10.44 -29.83
N THR A 27 20.82 9.33 -30.46
CA THR A 27 21.44 8.90 -31.73
C THR A 27 21.11 9.84 -32.89
N PHE A 28 19.93 10.45 -32.91
CA PHE A 28 19.56 11.46 -33.91
C PHE A 28 20.38 12.75 -33.82
N GLN A 29 21.00 13.06 -32.67
CA GLN A 29 21.95 14.18 -32.57
C GLN A 29 23.24 13.93 -33.36
N VAL A 30 23.59 12.66 -33.59
CA VAL A 30 24.80 12.25 -34.33
C VAL A 30 24.48 11.97 -35.80
N ASN A 31 23.32 11.36 -36.07
CA ASN A 31 22.86 11.06 -37.42
C ASN A 31 21.35 11.32 -37.53
N SER A 32 20.96 12.37 -38.24
CA SER A 32 19.61 12.96 -38.22
C SER A 32 18.51 12.13 -38.92
N GLY A 33 18.74 10.85 -39.20
CA GLY A 33 17.82 10.01 -39.97
C GLY A 33 17.41 8.73 -39.26
N ASP A 34 16.12 8.41 -39.33
CA ASP A 34 15.58 7.09 -38.99
C ASP A 34 15.79 6.10 -40.16
N ALA A 35 17.06 5.80 -40.46
CA ALA A 35 17.44 5.00 -41.63
C ALA A 35 16.77 3.61 -41.69
N PHE A 36 16.37 3.07 -40.52
CA PHE A 36 15.74 1.76 -40.40
C PHE A 36 14.24 1.81 -40.13
N ASN A 37 13.62 3.00 -40.17
CA ASN A 37 12.22 3.21 -39.81
C ASN A 37 11.87 2.62 -38.42
N VAL A 38 12.80 2.68 -37.47
CA VAL A 38 12.67 2.13 -36.10
C VAL A 38 11.45 2.72 -35.41
N VAL A 39 11.18 4.01 -35.61
CA VAL A 39 10.06 4.62 -34.91
C VAL A 39 8.73 4.09 -35.44
N ARG A 40 8.61 3.91 -36.76
CA ARG A 40 7.40 3.34 -37.37
C ARG A 40 7.24 1.85 -37.09
N ASN A 41 8.34 1.09 -37.13
CA ASN A 41 8.29 -0.38 -37.09
C ASN A 41 8.35 -0.95 -35.66
N SER A 42 8.88 -0.20 -34.69
CA SER A 42 9.07 -0.68 -33.32
C SER A 42 8.34 0.17 -32.29
N PHE A 43 8.48 1.50 -32.34
CA PHE A 43 7.87 2.36 -31.32
C PHE A 43 6.37 2.48 -31.49
N LEU A 44 5.89 2.77 -32.71
CA LEU A 44 4.47 2.99 -32.95
C LEU A 44 3.60 1.78 -32.58
N PRO A 45 3.95 0.52 -32.96
CA PRO A 45 3.19 -0.65 -32.54
C PRO A 45 3.16 -0.82 -31.02
N GLU A 46 4.30 -0.62 -30.34
CA GLU A 46 4.38 -0.75 -28.88
C GLU A 46 3.55 0.33 -28.18
N LEU A 47 3.58 1.55 -28.69
CA LEU A 47 2.85 2.68 -28.13
C LEU A 47 1.33 2.53 -28.30
N VAL A 48 0.88 1.96 -29.44
CA VAL A 48 -0.50 1.55 -29.68
C VAL A 48 -0.91 0.42 -28.73
N ALA A 49 -0.06 -0.60 -28.57
CA ALA A 49 -0.32 -1.73 -27.67
C ALA A 49 -0.46 -1.27 -26.20
N ILE A 50 0.48 -0.44 -25.73
CA ILE A 50 0.43 0.17 -24.38
C ILE A 50 -0.85 0.97 -24.20
N SER A 51 -1.26 1.77 -25.19
CA SER A 51 -2.50 2.57 -25.06
C SER A 51 -3.76 1.72 -25.03
N ALA A 52 -3.80 0.63 -25.81
CA ALA A 52 -4.89 -0.33 -25.74
C ALA A 52 -4.94 -1.01 -24.36
N GLU A 53 -3.78 -1.33 -23.76
CA GLU A 53 -3.70 -1.91 -22.41
C GLU A 53 -4.07 -0.92 -21.31
N ILE A 54 -3.71 0.37 -21.44
CA ILE A 54 -4.18 1.43 -20.53
C ILE A 54 -5.71 1.51 -20.57
N LYS A 55 -6.31 1.47 -21.77
CA LYS A 55 -7.76 1.45 -21.93
C LYS A 55 -8.38 0.20 -21.31
N GLN A 56 -7.82 -0.97 -21.57
CA GLN A 56 -8.28 -2.23 -20.98
C GLN A 56 -8.20 -2.22 -19.45
N LEU A 57 -7.15 -1.60 -18.88
CA LEU A 57 -7.01 -1.42 -17.44
C LEU A 57 -8.15 -0.55 -16.89
N GLY A 58 -8.47 0.57 -17.55
CA GLY A 58 -9.57 1.44 -17.19
C GLY A 58 -10.94 0.74 -17.28
N ASP A 59 -11.20 0.01 -18.36
CA ASP A 59 -12.46 -0.67 -18.60
C ASP A 59 -12.68 -1.81 -17.58
N ALA A 60 -11.64 -2.63 -17.35
CA ALA A 60 -11.73 -3.80 -16.48
C ALA A 60 -11.76 -3.46 -14.98
N TYR A 61 -11.14 -2.34 -14.58
CA TYR A 61 -10.93 -1.99 -13.16
C TYR A 61 -11.45 -0.60 -12.79
N SER A 62 -12.35 -0.01 -13.58
CA SER A 62 -12.95 1.32 -13.32
C SER A 62 -13.49 1.49 -11.89
N SER A 63 -14.13 0.46 -11.34
CA SER A 63 -14.69 0.47 -9.98
C SER A 63 -13.68 0.22 -8.85
N GLU A 64 -12.44 -0.08 -9.21
CA GLU A 64 -11.34 -0.39 -8.30
C GLU A 64 -10.23 0.66 -8.32
N LEU A 65 -10.23 1.61 -9.26
CA LEU A 65 -9.23 2.67 -9.35
C LEU A 65 -9.63 3.89 -8.51
N PRO A 66 -8.66 4.62 -7.90
CA PRO A 66 -8.97 5.89 -7.24
C PRO A 66 -9.60 6.83 -8.24
N LYS A 67 -10.67 7.54 -7.86
CA LYS A 67 -11.40 8.44 -8.76
C LYS A 67 -10.45 9.38 -9.54
N LYS A 68 -9.50 10.02 -8.86
CA LYS A 68 -8.52 10.90 -9.50
C LYS A 68 -7.63 10.17 -10.51
N ALA A 69 -7.20 8.95 -10.21
CA ALA A 69 -6.38 8.14 -11.11
C ALA A 69 -7.20 7.69 -12.33
N TYR A 70 -8.46 7.29 -12.13
CA TYR A 70 -9.40 6.98 -13.21
C TYR A 70 -9.68 8.19 -14.11
N ASP A 71 -9.86 9.38 -13.52
CA ASP A 71 -10.01 10.64 -14.25
C ASP A 71 -8.76 10.95 -15.09
N ALA A 72 -7.55 10.76 -14.54
CA ALA A 72 -6.29 10.93 -15.27
C ALA A 72 -6.13 9.91 -16.42
N LEU A 73 -6.57 8.66 -16.21
CA LEU A 73 -6.60 7.62 -17.25
C LEU A 73 -7.56 7.99 -18.39
N ASN A 74 -8.78 8.41 -18.07
CA ASN A 74 -9.75 8.84 -19.09
C ASN A 74 -9.27 10.08 -19.84
N LYS A 75 -8.64 11.03 -19.15
CA LYS A 75 -8.00 12.19 -19.76
C LYS A 75 -6.93 11.77 -20.75
N TYR A 76 -6.07 10.80 -20.40
CA TYR A 76 -5.05 10.27 -21.32
C TYR A 76 -5.67 9.58 -22.54
N ILE A 77 -6.68 8.72 -22.34
CA ILE A 77 -7.38 8.02 -23.44
C ILE A 77 -8.04 9.02 -24.39
N ALA A 78 -8.68 10.06 -23.85
CA ALA A 78 -9.35 11.10 -24.64
C ALA A 78 -8.40 11.95 -25.49
N LEU A 79 -7.08 11.94 -25.21
CA LEU A 79 -6.11 12.60 -26.09
C LEU A 79 -6.05 11.97 -27.47
N ASP A 80 -6.41 10.69 -27.59
CA ASP A 80 -6.51 9.91 -28.82
C ASP A 80 -5.29 10.07 -29.75
N TRP A 81 -4.10 10.18 -29.13
CA TRP A 81 -2.91 10.61 -29.85
C TRP A 81 -2.47 9.60 -30.92
N HIS A 82 -2.84 8.31 -30.79
CA HIS A 82 -2.54 7.28 -31.77
C HIS A 82 -3.34 7.46 -33.08
N ASN A 83 -4.53 8.06 -33.03
CA ASN A 83 -5.35 8.38 -34.20
C ASN A 83 -5.06 9.77 -34.77
N LYS A 84 -4.32 10.61 -34.03
CA LYS A 84 -3.79 11.89 -34.52
C LYS A 84 -2.61 11.64 -35.46
N SER A 85 -2.97 11.09 -36.61
CA SER A 85 -2.26 10.98 -37.86
C SER A 85 -0.78 11.39 -37.85
N PHE A 86 0.11 10.41 -37.80
CA PHE A 86 1.55 10.51 -38.10
C PHE A 86 1.80 10.82 -39.58
N LYS A 87 1.25 11.94 -40.09
CA LYS A 87 1.15 12.25 -41.52
C LYS A 87 2.49 12.58 -42.18
N SER A 88 3.56 12.82 -41.42
CA SER A 88 4.79 13.40 -41.97
C SER A 88 6.01 12.47 -41.99
N GLY A 89 5.85 11.15 -41.88
CA GLY A 89 6.97 10.18 -41.99
C GLY A 89 8.00 10.23 -40.86
N SER A 90 8.10 11.35 -40.15
CA SER A 90 8.69 11.52 -38.83
C SER A 90 7.63 11.16 -37.80
N VAL A 91 7.72 9.98 -37.19
CA VAL A 91 7.02 9.77 -35.93
C VAL A 91 7.68 10.69 -34.92
N ASP A 92 6.94 11.72 -34.51
CA ASP A 92 7.42 12.68 -33.55
C ASP A 92 7.60 11.96 -32.22
N ILE A 93 8.85 11.82 -31.76
CA ILE A 93 9.17 11.20 -30.47
C ILE A 93 8.46 11.93 -29.31
N GLN A 94 7.97 13.15 -29.56
CA GLN A 94 7.03 13.87 -28.69
C GLN A 94 5.75 13.07 -28.39
N ALA A 95 5.37 12.06 -29.18
CA ALA A 95 4.28 11.14 -28.86
C ALA A 95 4.53 10.34 -27.56
N LEU A 96 5.79 10.22 -27.11
CA LEU A 96 6.14 9.63 -25.82
C LEU A 96 5.85 10.59 -24.65
N ALA A 97 5.80 11.91 -24.88
CA ALA A 97 5.63 12.89 -23.81
C ALA A 97 4.26 12.78 -23.11
N PRO A 98 3.11 12.66 -23.82
CA PRO A 98 1.83 12.39 -23.18
C PRO A 98 1.82 11.09 -22.36
N LEU A 99 2.48 10.04 -22.84
CA LEU A 99 2.58 8.77 -22.13
C LEU A 99 3.42 8.89 -20.85
N ALA A 100 4.57 9.58 -20.93
CA ALA A 100 5.43 9.86 -19.78
C ALA A 100 4.70 10.71 -18.73
N ALA A 101 3.97 11.74 -19.17
CA ALA A 101 3.17 12.61 -18.31
C ALA A 101 2.05 11.81 -17.61
N PHE A 102 1.29 11.01 -18.37
CA PHE A 102 0.25 10.14 -17.82
C PHE A 102 0.83 9.17 -16.78
N ARG A 103 1.93 8.48 -17.11
CA ARG A 103 2.56 7.53 -16.19
C ARG A 103 3.00 8.20 -14.90
N SER A 104 3.61 9.38 -14.98
CA SER A 104 3.99 10.16 -13.80
C SER A 104 2.78 10.59 -12.97
N GLU A 105 1.74 11.16 -13.60
CA GLU A 105 0.52 11.61 -12.94
C GLU A 105 -0.23 10.44 -12.27
N PHE A 106 -0.43 9.34 -13.00
CA PHE A 106 -1.12 8.16 -12.51
C PHE A 106 -0.37 7.51 -11.35
N SER A 107 0.94 7.27 -11.47
CA SER A 107 1.76 6.73 -10.38
C SER A 107 1.79 7.64 -9.15
N TYR A 108 1.75 8.96 -9.33
CA TYR A 108 1.67 9.93 -8.23
C TYR A 108 0.34 9.81 -7.48
N LEU A 109 -0.79 9.80 -8.21
CA LEU A 109 -2.13 9.69 -7.63
C LEU A 109 -2.33 8.39 -6.85
N LEU A 110 -1.67 7.30 -7.26
CA LEU A 110 -1.67 6.04 -6.51
C LEU A 110 -0.83 6.12 -5.22
N ARG A 111 0.31 6.82 -5.25
CA ARG A 111 1.18 6.98 -4.06
C ARG A 111 0.52 7.80 -2.96
N ASP A 112 -0.23 8.84 -3.32
CA ASP A 112 -0.91 9.71 -2.35
C ASP A 112 -1.91 8.92 -1.49
N ALA A 113 -2.66 7.99 -2.09
CA ALA A 113 -3.60 7.13 -1.35
C ALA A 113 -2.88 6.18 -0.37
N GLU A 114 -1.77 5.55 -0.78
CA GLU A 114 -0.98 4.70 0.11
C GLU A 114 -0.38 5.49 1.28
N ILE A 115 0.10 6.70 1.03
CA ILE A 115 0.67 7.57 2.07
C ILE A 115 -0.41 8.02 3.05
N GLU A 116 -1.58 8.45 2.56
CA GLU A 116 -2.71 8.83 3.41
C GLU A 116 -3.14 7.66 4.31
N GLY A 117 -3.37 6.49 3.73
CA GLY A 117 -3.79 5.31 4.48
C GLY A 117 -2.75 4.89 5.52
N ARG A 118 -1.45 4.95 5.20
CA ARG A 118 -0.37 4.69 6.16
C ARG A 118 -0.40 5.70 7.30
N ASN A 119 -0.42 7.00 6.99
CA ASN A 119 -0.41 8.06 8.01
C ASN A 119 -1.63 7.97 8.94
N LEU A 120 -2.80 7.66 8.39
CA LEU A 120 -4.02 7.45 9.16
C LEU A 120 -3.90 6.24 10.09
N THR A 121 -3.28 5.16 9.62
CA THR A 121 -3.04 3.94 10.40
C THR A 121 -2.07 4.16 11.55
N GLU A 122 -0.94 4.82 11.28
CA GLU A 122 0.03 5.19 12.31
C GLU A 122 -0.61 6.12 13.35
N LEU A 123 -1.41 7.11 12.92
CA LEU A 123 -2.16 7.97 13.82
C LEU A 123 -3.15 7.18 14.69
N ALA A 124 -3.85 6.20 14.12
CA ALA A 124 -4.79 5.36 14.87
C ALA A 124 -4.07 4.55 15.96
N PHE A 125 -2.93 3.93 15.67
CA PHE A 125 -2.14 3.22 16.68
C PHE A 125 -1.58 4.16 17.75
N GLU A 126 -1.16 5.36 17.37
CA GLU A 126 -0.62 6.37 18.28
C GLU A 126 -1.74 6.96 19.18
N HIS A 127 -2.96 7.09 18.64
CA HIS A 127 -4.15 7.39 19.42
C HIS A 127 -4.48 6.27 20.42
N LEU A 128 -4.42 5.00 20.00
CA LEU A 128 -4.65 3.86 20.89
C LEU A 128 -3.67 3.85 22.05
N ARG A 129 -2.36 4.03 21.78
CA ARG A 129 -1.34 4.11 22.83
C ARG A 129 -1.66 5.19 23.86
N ARG A 130 -2.09 6.38 23.40
CA ARG A 130 -2.52 7.47 24.30
C ARG A 130 -3.74 7.08 25.12
N GLN A 131 -4.74 6.46 24.51
CA GLN A 131 -5.93 5.97 25.23
C GLN A 131 -5.54 4.97 26.32
N LEU A 132 -4.63 4.03 26.04
CA LEU A 132 -4.15 3.08 27.04
C LEU A 132 -3.42 3.75 28.22
N VAL A 133 -2.78 4.90 28.01
CA VAL A 133 -2.14 5.68 29.08
C VAL A 133 -3.17 6.44 29.92
N VAL A 134 -4.22 7.00 29.33
CA VAL A 134 -5.11 7.95 30.02
C VAL A 134 -6.42 7.34 30.51
N ASP A 135 -6.93 6.31 29.83
CA ASP A 135 -8.23 5.70 30.09
C ASP A 135 -8.06 4.33 30.76
N GLU A 136 -8.44 4.25 32.04
CA GLU A 136 -8.30 3.04 32.85
C GLU A 136 -9.22 1.91 32.38
N ASP A 137 -10.42 2.23 31.90
CA ASP A 137 -11.40 1.22 31.48
C ASP A 137 -11.01 0.59 30.14
N ILE A 138 -10.54 1.40 29.19
CA ILE A 138 -9.93 0.90 27.96
C ILE A 138 -8.72 0.03 28.30
N ARG A 139 -7.85 0.49 29.21
CA ARG A 139 -6.68 -0.30 29.63
C ARG A 139 -7.07 -1.66 30.21
N LYS A 140 -8.02 -1.71 31.15
CA LYS A 140 -8.52 -2.95 31.77
C LYS A 140 -9.11 -3.90 30.73
N LYS A 141 -9.89 -3.37 29.78
CA LYS A 141 -10.50 -4.16 28.69
C LYS A 141 -9.43 -4.86 27.85
N TRP A 142 -8.40 -4.14 27.46
CA TRP A 142 -7.31 -4.71 26.68
C TRP A 142 -6.39 -5.64 27.48
N GLN A 143 -6.13 -5.36 28.77
CA GLN A 143 -5.42 -6.31 29.65
C GLN A 143 -6.16 -7.65 29.76
N THR A 144 -7.49 -7.59 29.81
CA THR A 144 -8.34 -8.79 29.82
C THR A 144 -8.23 -9.55 28.49
N ALA A 145 -8.28 -8.83 27.37
CA ALA A 145 -8.07 -9.41 26.04
C ALA A 145 -6.69 -10.07 25.90
N PHE A 146 -5.63 -9.40 26.38
CA PHE A 146 -4.25 -9.90 26.37
C PHE A 146 -4.10 -11.21 27.13
N ARG A 147 -4.78 -11.36 28.27
CA ARG A 147 -4.78 -12.60 29.06
C ARG A 147 -5.58 -13.72 28.41
N SER A 148 -6.58 -13.38 27.61
CA SER A 148 -7.47 -14.35 26.96
C SER A 148 -6.81 -14.99 25.74
N HIS A 149 -6.69 -14.25 24.62
CA HIS A 149 -6.15 -14.77 23.38
C HIS A 149 -5.76 -13.65 22.41
N GLU A 150 -4.90 -13.97 21.44
CA GLU A 150 -4.50 -13.07 20.34
C GLU A 150 -5.71 -12.47 19.61
N THR A 151 -6.70 -13.31 19.30
CA THR A 151 -7.95 -12.92 18.63
C THR A 151 -8.77 -11.89 19.41
N ALA A 152 -8.69 -11.87 20.74
CA ALA A 152 -9.40 -10.86 21.53
C ALA A 152 -8.76 -9.48 21.34
N CYS A 153 -7.42 -9.41 21.28
CA CYS A 153 -6.70 -8.17 20.98
C CYS A 153 -6.90 -7.74 19.52
N GLU A 154 -6.88 -8.68 18.58
CA GLU A 154 -7.18 -8.48 17.16
C GLU A 154 -8.52 -7.78 16.96
N LYS A 155 -9.59 -8.28 17.61
CA LYS A 155 -10.93 -7.68 17.55
C LYS A 155 -11.00 -6.27 18.13
N LEU A 156 -10.36 -6.03 19.28
CA LEU A 156 -10.32 -4.68 19.88
C LEU A 156 -9.55 -3.70 18.99
N GLY A 157 -8.42 -4.15 18.45
CA GLY A 157 -7.62 -3.39 17.50
C GLY A 157 -8.37 -3.05 16.23
N ALA A 158 -9.09 -4.01 15.67
CA ALA A 158 -9.91 -3.81 14.48
C ALA A 158 -11.03 -2.78 14.70
N VAL A 159 -11.75 -2.86 15.82
CA VAL A 159 -12.78 -1.88 16.19
C VAL A 159 -12.17 -0.48 16.41
N HIS A 160 -10.99 -0.42 17.02
CA HIS A 160 -10.26 0.84 17.17
C HIS A 160 -9.90 1.45 15.81
N LEU A 161 -9.30 0.66 14.91
CA LEU A 161 -8.96 1.09 13.55
C LEU A 161 -10.20 1.54 12.77
N LEU A 162 -11.32 0.84 12.93
CA LEU A 162 -12.59 1.21 12.31
C LEU A 162 -13.11 2.57 12.79
N SER A 163 -12.85 2.94 14.04
CA SER A 163 -13.20 4.27 14.59
C SER A 163 -12.44 5.41 13.89
N HIS A 164 -11.35 5.09 13.18
CA HIS A 164 -10.61 6.01 12.33
C HIS A 164 -10.94 5.88 10.83
N GLY A 165 -11.95 5.07 10.48
CA GLY A 165 -12.29 4.74 9.10
C GLY A 165 -11.34 3.74 8.43
N ILE A 166 -10.52 3.03 9.20
CA ILE A 166 -9.60 2.02 8.69
C ILE A 166 -10.21 0.64 8.87
N TRP A 167 -10.32 -0.10 7.77
CA TRP A 167 -10.76 -1.49 7.80
C TRP A 167 -9.55 -2.41 7.87
N ALA A 168 -9.36 -3.03 9.04
CA ALA A 168 -8.31 -4.00 9.26
C ALA A 168 -8.78 -5.40 8.83
N PHE A 169 -7.93 -6.12 8.12
CA PHE A 169 -8.24 -7.46 7.65
C PHE A 169 -7.05 -8.40 7.86
N LYS A 170 -7.35 -9.70 7.85
CA LYS A 170 -6.34 -10.75 7.70
C LYS A 170 -6.62 -11.61 6.49
N PHE A 171 -5.60 -12.31 6.04
CA PHE A 171 -5.72 -13.24 4.93
C PHE A 171 -6.13 -14.63 5.43
N VAL A 172 -7.10 -15.25 4.76
CA VAL A 172 -7.49 -16.64 4.96
C VAL A 172 -7.38 -17.37 3.62
N ALA A 173 -6.63 -18.48 3.60
CA ALA A 173 -6.53 -19.32 2.42
C ALA A 173 -7.87 -20.03 2.12
N PRO A 174 -8.26 -20.20 0.84
CA PRO A 174 -7.58 -19.76 -0.38
C PRO A 174 -8.17 -18.43 -0.89
N GLY A 175 -7.46 -17.32 -0.69
CA GLY A 175 -7.72 -16.06 -1.42
C GLY A 175 -8.69 -15.07 -0.75
N GLY A 176 -9.20 -15.34 0.45
CA GLY A 176 -10.17 -14.48 1.12
C GLY A 176 -9.53 -13.47 2.07
N ALA A 177 -9.94 -12.20 1.99
CA ALA A 177 -9.72 -11.23 3.06
C ALA A 177 -10.89 -11.31 4.04
N THR A 178 -10.61 -11.53 5.34
CA THR A 178 -11.64 -11.55 6.39
C THR A 178 -11.54 -10.33 7.26
N ASP A 179 -12.71 -9.76 7.57
CA ASP A 179 -12.85 -8.69 8.54
C ASP A 179 -12.45 -9.22 9.92
N LEU A 180 -11.67 -8.44 10.65
CA LEU A 180 -11.15 -8.85 11.96
C LEU A 180 -12.19 -8.75 13.08
N VAL A 181 -13.28 -7.99 12.90
CA VAL A 181 -14.32 -7.83 13.92
C VAL A 181 -15.25 -9.04 13.93
N PHE A 182 -15.85 -9.35 12.78
CA PHE A 182 -16.86 -10.40 12.62
C PHE A 182 -16.28 -11.71 12.09
N GLY A 183 -15.09 -11.70 11.48
CA GLY A 183 -14.52 -12.88 10.81
C GLY A 183 -15.12 -13.16 9.44
N ASP A 184 -16.01 -12.29 8.95
CA ASP A 184 -16.69 -12.47 7.68
C ASP A 184 -15.78 -12.15 6.49
N PRO A 185 -15.94 -12.85 5.35
CA PRO A 185 -15.26 -12.47 4.12
C PRO A 185 -15.68 -11.05 3.69
N ILE A 186 -14.71 -10.15 3.55
CA ILE A 186 -14.94 -8.75 3.15
C ILE A 186 -15.59 -8.67 1.77
N GLY A 187 -15.30 -9.65 0.90
CA GLY A 187 -15.89 -9.79 -0.43
C GLY A 187 -17.42 -9.76 -0.45
N LYS A 188 -18.09 -10.22 0.62
CA LYS A 188 -19.56 -10.29 0.68
C LYS A 188 -20.25 -8.92 0.78
N ASP A 189 -19.57 -7.91 1.30
CA ASP A 189 -20.15 -6.57 1.51
C ASP A 189 -19.23 -5.45 1.01
N LEU A 190 -18.54 -5.70 -0.10
CA LEU A 190 -17.56 -4.78 -0.67
C LEU A 190 -18.15 -3.37 -0.89
N GLY A 191 -19.44 -3.27 -1.21
CA GLY A 191 -20.13 -2.00 -1.42
C GLY A 191 -20.23 -1.15 -0.15
N ARG A 192 -20.64 -1.72 0.99
CA ARG A 192 -20.66 -0.99 2.29
C ARG A 192 -19.25 -0.64 2.73
N VAL A 193 -18.36 -1.59 2.58
CA VAL A 193 -16.99 -1.52 3.05
C VAL A 193 -16.24 -0.42 2.29
N LYS A 194 -16.32 -0.37 0.95
CA LYS A 194 -15.76 0.72 0.12
C LYS A 194 -16.33 2.12 0.43
N ARG A 195 -17.60 2.23 0.85
CA ARG A 195 -18.21 3.53 1.19
C ARG A 195 -17.77 4.08 2.55
N THR A 196 -17.28 3.21 3.44
CA THR A 196 -16.96 3.56 4.83
C THR A 196 -15.46 3.50 5.11
N ALA A 197 -14.69 2.79 4.28
CA ALA A 197 -13.25 2.69 4.38
C ALA A 197 -12.55 3.92 3.79
N ARG A 198 -11.68 4.52 4.60
CA ARG A 198 -10.63 5.43 4.14
C ARG A 198 -9.35 4.69 3.76
N ALA A 199 -9.12 3.52 4.37
CA ALA A 199 -8.02 2.63 4.06
C ALA A 199 -8.36 1.18 4.44
N PHE A 200 -7.79 0.22 3.70
CA PHE A 200 -7.72 -1.19 4.05
C PHE A 200 -6.30 -1.55 4.43
N VAL A 201 -6.16 -2.22 5.57
CA VAL A 201 -4.85 -2.54 6.13
C VAL A 201 -4.80 -3.98 6.53
N LEU A 202 -3.81 -4.70 6.00
CA LEU A 202 -3.46 -6.01 6.52
C LEU A 202 -2.73 -5.84 7.84
N THR A 203 -3.31 -6.39 8.91
CA THR A 203 -2.69 -6.40 10.23
C THR A 203 -2.58 -7.83 10.75
N GLU A 204 -1.38 -8.21 11.17
CA GLU A 204 -1.14 -9.45 11.91
C GLU A 204 -0.84 -9.12 13.37
N TRP A 205 -1.64 -9.65 14.28
CA TRP A 205 -1.54 -9.36 15.71
C TRP A 205 -0.80 -10.50 16.40
N LYS A 206 0.14 -10.18 17.30
CA LYS A 206 0.91 -11.17 18.05
C LYS A 206 1.04 -10.79 19.52
N LEU A 207 0.80 -11.75 20.40
CA LEU A 207 1.04 -11.57 21.84
C LEU A 207 2.50 -11.84 22.20
N VAL A 208 3.14 -10.87 22.85
CA VAL A 208 4.50 -10.96 23.38
C VAL A 208 4.42 -11.05 24.90
N LYS A 209 4.40 -12.29 25.41
CA LYS A 209 4.34 -12.58 26.86
C LYS A 209 5.69 -12.47 27.59
N ARG A 210 6.79 -12.48 26.84
CA ARG A 210 8.16 -12.38 27.36
C ARG A 210 8.97 -11.49 26.43
N GLU A 211 9.78 -10.59 26.98
CA GLU A 211 10.59 -9.63 26.25
C GLU A 211 11.50 -10.29 25.20
N ASN A 212 12.15 -11.40 25.57
CA ASN A 212 13.05 -12.14 24.68
C ASN A 212 12.36 -12.81 23.47
N ASN A 213 11.03 -12.76 23.37
CA ASN A 213 10.26 -13.38 22.30
C ASN A 213 9.81 -12.39 21.21
N ILE A 214 10.10 -11.09 21.38
CA ILE A 214 9.58 -10.05 20.49
C ILE A 214 10.00 -10.27 19.03
N GLU A 215 11.27 -10.57 18.79
CA GLU A 215 11.82 -10.82 17.45
C GLU A 215 11.22 -12.07 16.79
N ALA A 216 11.03 -13.14 17.57
CA ALA A 216 10.44 -14.36 17.06
C ALA A 216 8.96 -14.16 16.70
N LYS A 217 8.21 -13.40 17.51
CA LYS A 217 6.83 -13.03 17.23
C LYS A 217 6.68 -12.07 16.05
N ALA A 218 7.60 -11.12 15.91
CA ALA A 218 7.69 -10.26 14.74
C ALA A 218 7.86 -11.09 13.46
N ARG A 219 8.80 -12.04 13.45
CA ARG A 219 9.00 -12.97 12.32
C ARG A 219 7.77 -13.83 12.03
N GLU A 220 7.10 -14.35 13.05
CA GLU A 220 5.87 -15.13 12.90
C GLU A 220 4.77 -14.31 12.20
N GLY A 221 4.52 -13.09 12.68
CA GLY A 221 3.55 -12.18 12.07
C GLY A 221 3.92 -11.82 10.64
N ARG A 222 5.20 -11.55 10.34
CA ARG A 222 5.66 -11.29 8.98
C ARG A 222 5.44 -12.47 8.05
N ALA A 223 5.77 -13.69 8.49
CA ALA A 223 5.58 -14.90 7.71
C ALA A 223 4.10 -15.12 7.36
N GLN A 224 3.18 -14.89 8.31
CA GLN A 224 1.73 -14.98 8.08
C GLN A 224 1.26 -13.88 7.13
N ALA A 225 1.66 -12.64 7.37
CA ALA A 225 1.35 -11.51 6.49
C ALA A 225 1.89 -11.74 5.06
N ALA A 226 3.05 -12.40 4.89
CA ALA A 226 3.69 -12.64 3.59
C ALA A 226 2.91 -13.61 2.69
N ILE A 227 2.07 -14.48 3.25
CA ILE A 227 1.22 -15.39 2.47
C ILE A 227 0.26 -14.61 1.57
N TYR A 228 -0.12 -13.40 1.99
CA TYR A 228 -1.00 -12.55 1.22
C TYR A 228 -0.32 -12.00 -0.05
N SER A 229 -0.94 -12.24 -1.22
CA SER A 229 -0.44 -11.78 -2.52
C SER A 229 -0.97 -10.41 -2.96
N GLY A 230 -1.82 -9.74 -2.18
CA GLY A 230 -2.34 -8.40 -2.50
C GLY A 230 -3.57 -8.39 -3.41
N GLY A 231 -4.23 -7.23 -3.46
CA GLY A 231 -5.22 -6.83 -4.47
C GLY A 231 -6.55 -7.58 -4.45
N VAL A 232 -6.97 -8.04 -3.27
CA VAL A 232 -8.34 -8.53 -3.05
C VAL A 232 -9.31 -7.36 -2.83
N LEU A 233 -8.82 -6.22 -2.32
CA LEU A 233 -9.66 -5.09 -1.89
C LEU A 233 -9.51 -3.83 -2.75
N GLY A 234 -8.63 -3.84 -3.76
CA GLY A 234 -8.49 -2.77 -4.75
C GLY A 234 -7.51 -1.66 -4.33
N ASP A 235 -7.90 -0.40 -4.58
CA ASP A 235 -7.08 0.81 -4.44
C ASP A 235 -6.96 1.40 -3.04
N THR A 236 -7.95 1.14 -2.20
CA THR A 236 -7.98 1.60 -0.81
C THR A 236 -7.10 0.71 0.08
N GLU A 237 -6.57 -0.38 -0.48
CA GLU A 237 -5.65 -1.32 0.16
C GLU A 237 -4.21 -0.81 0.21
N LEU A 238 -3.62 -0.84 1.42
CA LEU A 238 -2.18 -0.66 1.60
C LEU A 238 -1.43 -1.89 1.09
N ASN A 239 -1.25 -1.95 -0.21
CA ASN A 239 -0.59 -3.06 -0.90
C ASN A 239 0.91 -3.16 -0.56
N ARG A 240 1.55 -2.03 -0.29
CA ARG A 240 2.99 -1.95 0.02
C ARG A 240 3.33 -1.91 1.51
N THR A 241 2.35 -1.76 2.41
CA THR A 241 2.60 -1.67 3.85
C THR A 241 1.72 -2.65 4.60
N ARG A 242 2.35 -3.55 5.36
CA ARG A 242 1.67 -4.51 6.23
C ARG A 242 2.09 -4.25 7.67
N TYR A 243 1.16 -4.37 8.60
CA TYR A 243 1.43 -4.08 10.00
C TYR A 243 1.51 -5.38 10.80
N VAL A 244 2.61 -5.54 11.52
CA VAL A 244 2.75 -6.58 12.53
C VAL A 244 2.64 -5.91 13.90
N VAL A 245 1.51 -6.14 14.56
CA VAL A 245 1.17 -5.52 15.84
C VAL A 245 1.55 -6.44 16.99
N LEU A 246 2.54 -6.03 17.77
CA LEU A 246 3.11 -6.78 18.89
C LEU A 246 2.50 -6.25 20.19
N VAL A 247 1.49 -6.94 20.70
CA VAL A 247 0.85 -6.58 21.97
C VAL A 247 1.66 -7.14 23.12
N CYS A 248 2.03 -6.31 24.08
CA CYS A 248 2.87 -6.69 25.21
C CYS A 248 2.33 -6.08 26.51
N GLU A 249 2.76 -6.61 27.66
CA GLU A 249 2.32 -6.08 28.95
C GLU A 249 3.00 -4.73 29.26
N LEU A 250 4.32 -4.63 29.04
CA LEU A 250 5.14 -3.46 29.35
C LEU A 250 5.76 -2.88 28.08
N ASP A 251 6.30 -1.67 28.17
CA ASP A 251 7.07 -1.06 27.09
C ASP A 251 8.26 -1.95 26.69
N LEU A 252 8.32 -2.33 25.41
CA LEU A 252 9.41 -3.09 24.80
C LEU A 252 10.01 -2.29 23.63
N PRO A 253 11.30 -2.51 23.29
CA PRO A 253 11.89 -1.91 22.09
C PRO A 253 11.13 -2.36 20.85
N VAL A 254 10.89 -1.43 19.92
CA VAL A 254 10.22 -1.73 18.64
C VAL A 254 11.25 -2.40 17.71
N PRO A 255 10.98 -3.60 17.16
CA PRO A 255 11.84 -4.19 16.14
C PRO A 255 11.91 -3.31 14.90
N ASP A 256 13.04 -3.33 14.19
CA ASP A 256 13.19 -2.60 12.94
C ASP A 256 12.19 -3.07 11.88
N ASP A 257 11.71 -2.14 11.07
CA ASP A 257 10.89 -2.50 9.92
C ASP A 257 11.69 -3.30 8.90
N VAL A 258 11.03 -4.23 8.23
CA VAL A 258 11.68 -5.09 7.23
C VAL A 258 11.02 -4.87 5.87
N SER A 259 11.84 -4.72 4.83
CA SER A 259 11.36 -4.60 3.44
C SER A 259 11.67 -5.89 2.67
N GLU A 260 10.65 -6.56 2.17
CA GLU A 260 10.79 -7.77 1.34
C GLU A 260 9.86 -7.67 0.13
N ARG A 261 10.38 -7.95 -1.07
CA ARG A 261 9.60 -7.98 -2.33
C ARG A 261 8.72 -6.73 -2.54
N ASN A 262 9.25 -5.54 -2.25
CA ASN A 262 8.55 -4.24 -2.32
C ASN A 262 7.36 -4.06 -1.36
N VAL A 263 7.30 -4.87 -0.31
CA VAL A 263 6.38 -4.71 0.82
C VAL A 263 7.19 -4.36 2.06
N VAL A 264 6.78 -3.31 2.76
CA VAL A 264 7.31 -2.91 4.06
C VAL A 264 6.45 -3.53 5.15
N TYR A 265 7.07 -4.31 6.02
CA TYR A 265 6.48 -4.85 7.24
C TYR A 265 6.79 -3.89 8.38
N ARG A 266 5.79 -3.09 8.75
CA ARG A 266 5.86 -2.12 9.84
C ARG A 266 5.60 -2.83 11.17
N HIS A 267 6.52 -2.69 12.13
CA HIS A 267 6.31 -3.25 13.47
C HIS A 267 5.72 -2.20 14.41
N VAL A 268 4.61 -2.55 15.04
CA VAL A 268 3.94 -1.69 16.02
C VAL A 268 3.93 -2.40 17.36
N VAL A 269 4.68 -1.89 18.33
CA VAL A 269 4.58 -2.37 19.71
C VAL A 269 3.43 -1.66 20.43
N LEU A 270 2.53 -2.43 21.01
CA LEU A 270 1.38 -1.95 21.78
C LEU A 270 1.49 -2.42 23.23
N PRO A 271 2.07 -1.59 24.12
CA PRO A 271 2.17 -1.92 25.55
C PRO A 271 0.84 -1.69 26.25
N MET A 272 0.45 -2.65 27.10
CA MET A 272 -0.81 -2.57 27.84
C MET A 272 -0.73 -1.86 29.18
N GLN A 273 0.47 -1.72 29.70
CA GLN A 273 0.82 -0.92 30.86
C GLN A 273 2.01 -0.02 30.47
N PRO A 274 1.79 0.95 29.56
CA PRO A 274 2.83 1.90 29.24
C PRO A 274 3.23 2.66 30.50
N LYS A 275 4.54 2.90 30.66
CA LYS A 275 5.05 3.74 31.75
C LYS A 275 4.47 5.13 31.62
N SER A 276 4.04 5.72 32.74
CA SER A 276 3.61 7.12 32.74
C SER A 276 4.79 8.03 32.34
N PRO A 277 4.54 9.19 31.71
CA PRO A 277 5.59 10.13 31.34
C PRO A 277 6.50 10.50 32.53
N SER A 278 5.92 10.65 33.72
CA SER A 278 6.62 10.90 34.97
C SER A 278 7.54 9.75 35.39
N ALA A 279 7.11 8.49 35.21
CA ALA A 279 7.94 7.32 35.49
C ALA A 279 9.11 7.19 34.50
N THR A 280 8.85 7.44 33.21
CA THR A 280 9.88 7.44 32.16
C THR A 280 10.93 8.52 32.39
N ALA A 281 10.52 9.73 32.76
CA ALA A 281 11.42 10.84 33.07
C ALA A 281 12.32 10.55 34.28
N ARG A 282 11.80 9.90 35.32
CA ARG A 282 12.60 9.47 36.49
C ARG A 282 13.62 8.40 36.13
N SER A 283 13.22 7.41 35.32
CA SER A 283 14.13 6.34 34.88
C SER A 283 15.30 6.89 34.04
N LYS A 284 15.05 7.83 33.11
CA LYS A 284 16.11 8.50 32.35
C LYS A 284 17.06 9.31 33.22
N LYS A 285 16.56 10.01 34.25
CA LYS A 285 17.40 10.74 35.21
C LYS A 285 18.28 9.82 36.08
N ALA A 286 17.83 8.59 36.36
CA ALA A 286 18.60 7.61 37.11
C ALA A 286 19.74 7.01 36.26
N LEU A 287 19.50 6.76 34.98
CA LEU A 287 20.50 6.26 34.02
C LEU A 287 21.54 7.32 33.61
N GLY A 288 21.20 8.61 33.61
CA GLY A 288 22.14 9.70 33.30
C GLY A 288 23.03 10.16 34.47
N LYS A 289 22.99 9.45 35.61
CA LYS A 289 23.79 9.74 36.81
C LYS A 289 24.85 8.67 37.12
N SER A 290 25.05 7.69 36.23
CA SER A 290 26.12 6.68 36.31
C SER A 290 27.35 7.09 35.51
#